data_AF-A0A1B7VZA7-F1
#
_entry.id   AF-A0A1B7VZA7-F1
#
_cell.length_a   1.000
_cell.length_b   1.000
_cell.length_c   1.000
_cell.angle_alpha   90.00
_cell.angle_beta   90.00
_cell.angle_gamma   90.00
#
_symmetry.space_group_name_H-M   'P 1'
#
loop_
_entity.id
_entity.type
_entity.pdbx_description
1 polymer ?
#
loop_
_entity_poly.entity_id
_entity_poly.type
_entity_poly.pdbx_seq_one_letter_code
_entity_poly.pdbx_strand_id
1 'polypeptide(L)'
;RDRDTGCPWDIEQNFATIAPYTIEEAYEVADAIERNDLVSLKDELGDLLLQVVFHCQMASELGAFNLQDVVRGICYKMVRRHPHVFGDVTATRHEVRDNWEAIKAAERSGDEDNSALAGVARALPALLRAQKIQKRAARTG
;
A
#
# COMPACT_ATOMS: atom_id res chain seq x y z
N ARG A 1 -8.76 4.48 -20.61
CA ARG A 1 -8.91 3.31 -21.50
C ARG A 1 -10.18 3.50 -22.30
N ASP A 2 -10.16 4.51 -23.17
CA ASP A 2 -11.31 4.82 -24.01
C ASP A 2 -11.62 3.61 -24.90
N ARG A 3 -12.89 3.21 -25.00
CA ARG A 3 -13.26 1.96 -25.71
C ARG A 3 -13.12 2.09 -27.22
N ASP A 4 -13.19 3.31 -27.75
CA ASP A 4 -13.23 3.57 -29.19
C ASP A 4 -11.86 4.05 -29.71
N THR A 5 -11.09 4.76 -28.88
CA THR A 5 -9.81 5.36 -29.28
C THR A 5 -8.61 4.95 -28.41
N GLY A 6 -8.80 4.10 -27.40
CA GLY A 6 -7.75 3.69 -26.47
C GLY A 6 -6.81 2.61 -27.02
N CYS A 7 -5.70 2.38 -26.32
CA CYS A 7 -4.80 1.27 -26.58
C CYS A 7 -5.55 -0.08 -26.38
N PRO A 8 -5.56 -0.98 -27.37
CA PRO A 8 -6.26 -2.27 -27.25
C PRO A 8 -5.75 -3.12 -26.09
N TRP A 9 -4.42 -3.12 -25.87
CA TRP A 9 -3.83 -3.86 -24.76
C TRP A 9 -4.35 -3.35 -23.42
N ASP A 10 -4.41 -2.02 -23.22
CA ASP A 10 -4.89 -1.44 -21.97
C ASP A 10 -6.35 -1.82 -21.70
N ILE A 11 -7.18 -1.83 -22.75
CA ILE A 11 -8.62 -2.12 -22.67
C ILE A 11 -8.87 -3.57 -22.23
N GLU A 12 -8.04 -4.52 -22.67
CA GLU A 12 -8.16 -5.95 -22.32
C GLU A 12 -7.78 -6.26 -20.87
N GLN A 13 -7.05 -5.37 -20.20
CA GLN A 13 -6.54 -5.62 -18.84
C GLN A 13 -7.64 -5.58 -17.78
N ASN A 14 -7.47 -6.37 -16.72
CA ASN A 14 -8.29 -6.32 -15.51
C ASN A 14 -7.40 -6.27 -14.25
N PHE A 15 -8.01 -6.15 -13.06
CA PHE A 15 -7.25 -6.05 -11.80
C PHE A 15 -6.27 -7.22 -11.60
N ALA A 16 -6.64 -8.44 -11.99
CA ALA A 16 -5.81 -9.61 -11.81
C ALA A 16 -4.64 -9.65 -12.79
N THR A 17 -4.81 -9.15 -14.02
CA THR A 17 -3.72 -9.11 -15.01
C THR A 17 -2.71 -8.01 -14.72
N ILE A 18 -3.11 -6.92 -14.05
CA ILE A 18 -2.21 -5.82 -13.65
C ILE A 18 -1.48 -6.08 -12.33
N ALA A 19 -2.04 -6.89 -11.43
CA ALA A 19 -1.46 -7.14 -10.11
C ALA A 19 0.00 -7.66 -10.12
N PRO A 20 0.42 -8.56 -11.04
CA PRO A 20 1.83 -8.98 -11.15
C PRO A 20 2.78 -7.82 -11.43
N TYR A 21 2.43 -6.91 -12.35
CA TYR A 21 3.24 -5.74 -12.67
C TYR A 21 3.42 -4.85 -11.44
N THR A 22 2.37 -4.64 -10.64
CA THR A 22 2.48 -3.87 -9.37
C THR A 22 3.52 -4.48 -8.41
N ILE A 23 3.67 -5.80 -8.40
CA ILE A 23 4.66 -6.49 -7.56
C ILE A 23 6.06 -6.30 -8.16
N GLU A 24 6.20 -6.44 -9.48
CA GLU A 24 7.45 -6.24 -10.22
C GLU A 24 8.02 -4.84 -9.97
N GLU A 25 7.24 -3.79 -10.21
CA GLU A 25 7.66 -2.40 -9.97
C GLU A 25 8.08 -2.16 -8.51
N ALA A 26 7.40 -2.80 -7.56
CA ALA A 26 7.77 -2.67 -6.15
C ALA A 26 9.13 -3.32 -5.82
N TYR A 27 9.50 -4.37 -6.57
CA TYR A 27 10.83 -4.98 -6.48
C TYR A 27 11.89 -4.13 -7.18
N GLU A 28 11.57 -3.51 -8.31
CA GLU A 28 12.50 -2.62 -9.02
C GLU A 28 12.79 -1.36 -8.20
N VAL A 29 11.78 -0.79 -7.52
CA VAL A 29 11.99 0.27 -6.52
C VAL A 29 12.95 -0.20 -5.41
N ALA A 30 12.79 -1.42 -4.91
CA ALA A 30 13.67 -1.95 -3.87
C ALA A 30 15.10 -2.15 -4.37
N ASP A 31 15.28 -2.69 -5.57
CA ASP A 31 16.58 -2.85 -6.22
C ASP A 31 17.29 -1.51 -6.46
N ALA A 32 16.58 -0.50 -6.96
CA ALA A 32 17.12 0.84 -7.14
C ALA A 32 17.62 1.47 -5.83
N ILE A 33 16.90 1.25 -4.72
CA ILE A 33 17.33 1.66 -3.38
C ILE A 33 18.61 0.93 -2.96
N GLU A 34 18.68 -0.40 -3.14
CA GLU A 34 19.86 -1.21 -2.80
C GLU A 34 21.10 -0.77 -3.59
N ARG A 35 20.91 -0.38 -4.86
CA ARG A 35 21.98 0.15 -5.71
C ARG A 35 22.34 1.61 -5.43
N ASN A 36 21.63 2.31 -4.55
CA ASN A 36 21.72 3.76 -4.34
C ASN A 36 21.57 4.57 -5.64
N ASP A 37 20.74 4.09 -6.56
CA ASP A 37 20.53 4.69 -7.86
C ASP A 37 19.28 5.58 -7.82
N LEU A 38 19.49 6.88 -7.56
CA LEU A 38 18.39 7.85 -7.48
C LEU A 38 17.71 8.12 -8.83
N VAL A 39 18.39 7.84 -9.94
CA VAL A 39 17.81 8.03 -11.28
C VAL A 39 16.80 6.90 -11.52
N SER A 40 17.23 5.65 -11.41
CA SER A 40 16.31 4.50 -11.50
C SER A 40 15.20 4.61 -10.47
N LEU A 41 15.51 4.95 -9.21
CA LEU A 41 14.48 5.05 -8.16
C LEU A 41 13.34 6.00 -8.55
N LYS A 42 13.66 7.14 -9.18
CA LYS A 42 12.62 8.09 -9.62
C LYS A 42 11.75 7.47 -10.72
N ASP A 43 12.36 6.77 -11.66
CA ASP A 43 11.67 6.15 -12.79
C ASP A 43 10.77 5.00 -12.29
N GLU A 44 11.30 4.08 -11.47
CA GLU A 44 10.52 2.96 -10.91
C GLU A 44 9.38 3.41 -9.99
N LEU A 45 9.56 4.53 -9.26
CA LEU A 45 8.46 5.13 -8.49
C LEU A 45 7.36 5.67 -9.41
N GLY A 46 7.72 6.13 -10.60
CA GLY A 46 6.78 6.54 -11.65
C GLY A 46 6.00 5.34 -12.19
N ASP A 47 6.69 4.24 -12.48
CA ASP A 47 6.06 3.03 -13.01
C ASP A 47 5.19 2.33 -11.96
N LEU A 48 5.62 2.30 -10.69
CA LEU A 48 4.76 1.87 -9.58
C LEU A 48 3.51 2.76 -9.45
N LEU A 49 3.65 4.09 -9.61
CA LEU A 49 2.51 5.01 -9.60
C LEU A 49 1.58 4.78 -10.80
N LEU A 50 2.13 4.45 -11.98
CA LEU A 50 1.34 4.08 -13.15
C LEU A 50 0.40 2.91 -12.83
N GLN A 51 0.89 1.87 -12.15
CA GLN A 51 0.04 0.74 -11.77
C GLN A 51 -1.12 1.15 -10.84
N VAL A 52 -0.87 2.07 -9.89
CA VAL A 52 -1.92 2.64 -9.03
C VAL A 52 -2.96 3.40 -9.85
N VAL A 53 -2.52 4.27 -10.77
CA VAL A 53 -3.42 5.03 -11.65
C VAL A 53 -4.24 4.09 -12.54
N PHE A 54 -3.62 3.04 -13.06
CA PHE A 54 -4.28 2.06 -13.94
C PHE A 54 -5.39 1.31 -13.20
N HIS A 55 -5.15 0.87 -11.95
CA HIS A 55 -6.18 0.29 -11.09
C HIS A 55 -7.31 1.29 -10.76
N CYS A 56 -6.98 2.55 -10.47
CA CYS A 56 -7.98 3.60 -10.23
C CYS A 56 -8.84 3.85 -11.46
N GLN A 57 -8.25 3.81 -12.66
CA GLN A 57 -8.99 3.97 -13.92
C GLN A 57 -9.98 2.81 -14.13
N MET A 58 -9.55 1.57 -13.93
CA MET A 58 -10.46 0.40 -13.98
C MET A 58 -11.58 0.48 -12.94
N ALA A 59 -11.27 0.90 -11.71
CA ALA A 59 -12.27 1.06 -10.66
C ALA A 59 -13.27 2.18 -10.99
N SER A 60 -12.80 3.25 -11.62
CA SER A 60 -13.65 4.36 -12.05
C SER A 60 -14.59 3.93 -13.18
N GLU A 61 -14.14 3.09 -14.11
CA GLU A 61 -14.97 2.51 -15.18
C GLU A 61 -16.10 1.62 -14.63
N LEU A 62 -15.89 1.03 -13.45
CA LEU A 62 -16.90 0.26 -12.72
C LEU A 62 -17.77 1.11 -11.79
N GLY A 63 -17.51 2.42 -11.69
CA GLY A 63 -18.19 3.32 -10.75
C GLY A 63 -17.88 3.04 -9.27
N ALA A 64 -16.78 2.34 -8.96
CA ALA A 64 -16.43 1.92 -7.61
C ALA A 64 -15.70 3.02 -6.82
N PHE A 65 -14.59 3.53 -7.37
CA PHE A 65 -13.79 4.62 -6.82
C PHE A 65 -12.85 5.17 -7.91
N ASN A 66 -12.27 6.35 -7.68
CA ASN A 66 -11.27 6.94 -8.57
C ASN A 66 -9.97 7.29 -7.84
N LEU A 67 -9.03 7.90 -8.58
CA LEU A 67 -7.72 8.29 -8.04
C LEU A 67 -7.86 9.31 -6.90
N GLN A 68 -8.79 10.26 -7.01
CA GLN A 68 -9.03 11.27 -5.98
C GLN A 68 -9.49 10.63 -4.67
N ASP A 69 -10.30 9.57 -4.73
CA ASP A 69 -10.73 8.83 -3.54
C ASP A 69 -9.57 8.12 -2.86
N VAL A 70 -8.66 7.51 -3.64
CA VAL A 70 -7.42 6.89 -3.12
C VAL A 70 -6.51 7.92 -2.47
N VAL A 71 -6.29 9.07 -3.12
CA VAL A 71 -5.48 10.18 -2.59
C VAL A 71 -6.10 10.74 -1.31
N ARG A 72 -7.41 10.97 -1.29
CA ARG A 72 -8.12 11.44 -0.10
C ARG A 72 -7.99 10.45 1.06
N GLY A 73 -8.11 9.16 0.76
CA GLY A 73 -7.92 8.07 1.72
C GLY A 73 -6.53 8.08 2.37
N ILE A 74 -5.46 8.26 1.59
CA ILE A 74 -4.10 8.32 2.16
C ILE A 74 -3.86 9.62 2.94
N CYS A 75 -4.38 10.77 2.49
CA CYS A 75 -4.30 12.03 3.23
C CYS A 75 -4.98 11.93 4.60
N TYR A 76 -6.21 11.43 4.69
CA TYR A 76 -6.90 11.24 5.97
C TYR A 76 -6.14 10.24 6.87
N LYS A 77 -5.63 9.16 6.29
CA LYS A 77 -4.82 8.18 7.03
C LYS A 77 -3.53 8.80 7.56
N MET A 78 -2.86 9.66 6.81
CA MET A 78 -1.67 10.38 7.24
C MET A 78 -1.96 11.29 8.43
N VAL A 79 -3.01 12.11 8.35
CA VAL A 79 -3.43 13.00 9.44
C VAL A 79 -3.76 12.20 10.70
N ARG A 80 -4.61 11.16 10.57
CA ARG A 80 -5.04 10.33 11.70
C ARG A 80 -3.88 9.61 12.38
N ARG A 81 -2.91 9.09 11.63
CA ARG A 81 -1.81 8.29 12.18
C ARG A 81 -0.62 9.14 12.67
N HIS A 82 -0.62 10.45 12.42
CA HIS A 82 0.41 11.38 12.93
C HIS A 82 -0.22 12.51 13.76
N PRO A 83 -0.87 12.20 14.90
CA PRO A 83 -1.44 13.23 15.77
C PRO A 83 -0.36 14.14 16.38
N HIS A 84 0.90 13.73 16.34
CA HIS A 84 2.06 14.52 16.76
C HIS A 84 2.60 15.50 15.71
N VAL A 85 2.11 15.40 14.46
CA VAL A 85 2.42 16.34 13.38
C VAL A 85 1.22 17.25 13.09
N PHE A 86 0.02 16.68 13.07
CA PHE A 86 -1.20 17.37 12.61
C PHE A 86 -2.23 17.65 13.71
N GLY A 87 -1.94 17.28 14.96
CA GLY A 87 -2.79 17.54 16.11
C GLY A 87 -1.98 18.04 17.30
N ASP A 88 -2.52 17.89 18.52
CA ASP A 88 -1.97 18.50 19.73
C ASP A 88 -1.15 17.51 20.61
N VAL A 89 -0.82 16.33 20.07
CA VAL A 89 -0.08 15.31 20.83
C VAL A 89 1.42 15.59 20.77
N THR A 90 2.06 15.81 21.91
CA THR A 90 3.54 15.80 21.96
C THR A 90 4.01 14.38 22.23
N ALA A 91 4.94 13.87 21.41
CA ALA A 91 5.47 12.52 21.55
C ALA A 91 6.97 12.49 21.22
N THR A 92 7.75 11.77 22.02
CA THR A 92 9.14 11.42 21.74
C THR A 92 9.20 10.41 20.59
N ARG A 93 10.40 10.22 20.00
CA ARG A 93 10.62 9.26 18.91
C ARG A 93 10.12 7.84 19.23
N HIS A 94 10.28 7.39 20.48
CA HIS A 94 9.81 6.07 20.91
C HIS A 94 8.28 6.02 20.96
N GLU A 95 7.66 7.02 21.58
CA GLU A 95 6.20 7.14 21.69
C GLU A 95 5.53 7.27 20.32
N VAL A 96 6.14 7.95 19.35
CA VAL A 96 5.63 8.03 17.97
C VAL A 96 5.46 6.63 17.36
N ARG A 97 6.44 5.75 17.53
CA ARG A 97 6.40 4.39 16.99
C ARG A 97 5.31 3.56 17.67
N ASP A 98 5.21 3.65 18.99
CA ASP A 98 4.25 2.88 19.76
C ASP A 98 2.81 3.36 19.49
N ASN A 99 2.60 4.67 19.42
CA ASN A 99 1.33 5.28 19.01
C ASN A 99 0.91 4.85 17.60
N TRP A 100 1.86 4.80 16.66
CA TRP A 100 1.60 4.35 15.29
C TRP A 100 1.08 2.90 15.24
N GLU A 101 1.72 2.00 15.99
CA GLU A 101 1.29 0.59 16.05
C GLU A 101 -0.05 0.44 16.78
N ALA A 102 -0.30 1.23 17.84
CA ALA A 102 -1.57 1.26 18.57
C ALA A 102 -2.73 1.74 17.68
N ILE A 103 -2.55 2.85 16.95
CA ILE A 103 -3.55 3.36 15.99
C ILE A 103 -3.84 2.33 14.91
N LYS A 104 -2.79 1.69 14.37
CA LYS A 104 -2.95 0.59 13.40
C LYS A 104 -3.69 -0.62 13.97
N ALA A 105 -3.53 -0.92 15.26
CA ALA A 105 -4.25 -2.01 15.91
C ALA A 105 -5.73 -1.68 16.12
N ALA A 106 -6.04 -0.46 16.57
CA ALA A 106 -7.42 0.02 16.69
C ALA A 106 -8.15 0.10 15.35
N GLU A 107 -7.45 0.43 14.25
CA GLU A 107 -8.04 0.40 12.90
C GLU A 107 -8.41 -1.02 12.45
N ARG A 108 -7.72 -2.06 12.95
CA ARG A 108 -7.98 -3.47 12.59
C ARG A 108 -9.09 -4.12 13.39
N SER A 109 -9.44 -3.61 14.57
CA SER A 109 -10.54 -4.18 15.37
C SER A 109 -11.93 -4.01 14.74
N GLY A 110 -12.02 -3.31 13.60
CA GLY A 110 -13.21 -3.26 12.76
C GLY A 110 -13.23 -4.30 11.62
N ASP A 111 -12.18 -5.10 11.44
CA ASP A 111 -12.15 -6.19 10.45
C ASP A 111 -12.82 -7.46 11.00
N GLU A 112 -13.39 -8.30 10.11
CA GLU A 112 -14.05 -9.55 10.49
C GLU A 112 -13.09 -10.59 11.12
N ASP A 113 -11.80 -10.52 10.79
CA ASP A 113 -10.75 -11.39 11.34
C ASP A 113 -10.03 -10.69 12.50
N ASN A 114 -10.43 -11.02 13.73
CA ASN A 114 -9.79 -10.52 14.96
C ASN A 114 -8.62 -11.41 15.44
N SER A 115 -8.12 -12.33 14.62
CA SER A 115 -6.98 -13.18 15.01
C SER A 115 -5.68 -12.38 15.14
N ALA A 116 -4.77 -12.84 16.00
CA ALA A 116 -3.45 -12.24 16.16
C ALA A 116 -2.63 -12.15 14.86
N LEU A 117 -2.99 -12.94 13.84
CA LEU A 117 -2.32 -13.01 12.55
C LEU A 117 -3.11 -12.31 11.41
N ALA A 118 -4.26 -11.71 11.69
CA ALA A 118 -5.17 -11.10 10.70
C ALA A 118 -4.54 -9.97 9.87
N GLY A 119 -4.60 -10.05 8.54
CA GLY A 119 -4.02 -9.05 7.62
C GLY A 119 -2.56 -9.30 7.21
N VAL A 120 -2.03 -10.52 7.40
CA VAL A 120 -0.84 -10.97 6.66
C VAL A 120 -1.29 -11.41 5.27
N ALA A 121 -0.91 -10.65 4.24
CA ALA A 121 -1.25 -10.98 2.85
C ALA A 121 -0.69 -12.37 2.46
N ARG A 122 -1.54 -13.20 1.85
CA ARG A 122 -1.19 -14.56 1.43
C ARG A 122 -0.22 -14.57 0.24
N ALA A 123 -0.29 -13.55 -0.62
CA ALA A 123 0.56 -13.38 -1.78
C ALA A 123 1.99 -12.92 -1.46
N LEU A 124 2.32 -12.66 -0.19
CA LEU A 124 3.69 -12.32 0.19
C LEU A 124 4.63 -13.53 -0.08
N PRO A 125 5.85 -13.29 -0.57
CA PRO A 125 6.88 -14.33 -0.66
C PRO A 125 7.03 -15.07 0.67
N ALA A 126 7.25 -16.38 0.60
CA ALA A 126 7.17 -17.27 1.76
C ALA A 126 8.02 -16.80 2.95
N LEU A 127 9.26 -16.35 2.70
CA LEU A 127 10.17 -15.87 3.75
C LEU A 127 9.69 -14.55 4.37
N LEU A 128 9.28 -13.58 3.55
CA LEU A 128 8.75 -12.30 4.04
C LEU A 128 7.44 -12.51 4.81
N ARG A 129 6.60 -13.43 4.34
CA ARG A 129 5.37 -13.84 5.01
C ARG A 129 5.68 -14.47 6.36
N ALA A 130 6.63 -15.41 6.42
CA ALA A 130 7.06 -16.07 7.65
C ALA A 130 7.61 -15.06 8.67
N GLN A 131 8.48 -14.14 8.24
CA GLN A 131 9.00 -13.07 9.08
C GLN A 131 7.88 -12.19 9.65
N LYS A 132 6.88 -11.83 8.83
CA LYS A 132 5.73 -11.01 9.26
C LYS A 132 4.83 -11.75 10.26
N ILE A 133 4.63 -13.06 10.07
CA ILE A 133 3.91 -13.92 11.01
C ILE A 133 4.67 -13.99 12.35
N GLN A 134 5.97 -14.29 12.32
CA GLN A 134 6.81 -14.36 13.52
C GLN A 134 6.80 -13.05 14.30
N LYS A 135 6.95 -11.91 13.61
CA LYS A 135 6.89 -10.57 14.24
C LYS A 135 5.55 -10.28 14.92
N ARG A 136 4.45 -10.88 14.42
CA ARG A 136 3.13 -10.74 15.04
C ARG A 136 2.93 -11.69 16.21
N ALA A 137 3.34 -12.94 16.07
CA ALA A 137 3.32 -13.91 17.14
C ALA A 137 4.12 -13.42 18.37
N ALA A 138 5.31 -12.83 18.14
CA ALA A 138 6.14 -12.26 19.20
C ALA A 138 5.47 -11.09 19.97
N ARG A 139 4.38 -10.50 19.47
CA ARG A 139 3.62 -9.46 20.18
C ARG A 139 2.57 -10.03 21.12
N THR A 140 2.26 -11.32 21.01
CA THR A 140 1.20 -11.98 21.78
C THR A 140 1.74 -12.96 22.83
N GLY A 141 3.06 -13.04 23.02
CA GLY A 141 3.73 -13.95 23.97
C GLY A 141 4.85 -14.72 23.31
#